data_AF-A0AAQ4EQG9-F1
#
_entry.id   AF-A0AAQ4EQG9-F1
#
_cell.length_a   1.000
_cell.length_b   1.000
_cell.length_c   1.000
_cell.angle_alpha   90.00
_cell.angle_beta   90.00
_cell.angle_gamma   90.00
#
_symmetry.space_group_name_H-M   'P 1'
#
loop_
_entity.id
_entity.type
_entity.pdbx_description
1 polymer ?
#
loop_
_entity_poly.entity_id
_entity_poly.type
_entity_poly.pdbx_seq_one_letter_code
_entity_poly.pdbx_strand_id
1 'polypeptide(L)'
;MHYIASAWDEVSADTIANSFKHCGFKRSDASPASEAVMLEEAEAEFGNLQLPVTFADYVGADDDVAVCNAVSLEEVMDTMCPDDKISDEEEVDDDAEVCAPNPSYADVLQSVDNIRRFACARDDVGDLLSDVAALERKLMRRGWAK
;
A
#
# COMPACT_ATOMS: atom_id res chain seq x y z
N MET A 1 -20.15 17.12 6.93
CA MET A 1 -19.11 17.76 7.79
C MET A 1 -19.78 18.61 8.87
N HIS A 2 -20.61 18.03 9.76
CA HIS A 2 -21.27 18.78 10.83
C HIS A 2 -20.59 18.54 12.20
N TYR A 3 -20.07 17.33 12.41
CA TYR A 3 -19.42 16.93 13.67
C TYR A 3 -18.13 17.70 13.99
N ILE A 4 -17.35 18.07 12.97
CA ILE A 4 -16.12 18.87 13.16
C ILE A 4 -16.46 20.28 13.63
N ALA A 5 -17.45 20.94 13.02
CA ALA A 5 -17.84 22.30 13.40
C ALA A 5 -18.39 22.35 14.83
N SER A 6 -19.30 21.43 15.18
CA SER A 6 -19.87 21.37 16.54
C SER A 6 -18.86 21.03 17.63
N ALA A 7 -17.77 20.32 17.29
CA ALA A 7 -16.72 20.00 18.25
C ALA A 7 -15.91 21.25 18.66
N TRP A 8 -15.87 22.28 17.83
CA TRP A 8 -15.18 23.54 18.12
C TRP A 8 -16.06 24.56 18.88
N ASP A 9 -17.39 24.42 18.81
CA ASP A 9 -18.33 25.34 19.49
C ASP A 9 -18.19 25.30 21.03
N GLU A 10 -17.78 24.15 21.59
CA GLU A 10 -17.57 23.97 23.04
C GLU A 10 -16.18 24.42 23.51
N VAL A 11 -15.25 24.73 22.58
CA VAL A 11 -13.89 25.12 22.91
C VAL A 11 -13.83 26.61 23.20
N SER A 12 -13.56 26.97 24.47
CA SER A 12 -13.39 28.36 24.85
C SER A 12 -12.07 28.95 24.33
N ALA A 13 -12.05 30.27 24.14
CA ALA A 13 -10.83 31.01 23.80
C ALA A 13 -9.71 30.80 24.83
N ASP A 14 -10.07 30.63 26.11
CA ASP A 14 -9.12 30.33 27.18
C ASP A 14 -8.49 28.94 27.01
N THR A 15 -9.26 27.94 26.59
CA THR A 15 -8.74 26.60 26.28
C THR A 15 -7.75 26.65 25.12
N ILE A 16 -8.05 27.42 24.08
CA ILE A 16 -7.12 27.65 22.96
C ILE A 16 -5.85 28.33 23.47
N ALA A 17 -5.96 29.46 24.16
CA ALA A 17 -4.82 30.22 24.69
C ALA A 17 -3.93 29.37 25.63
N ASN A 18 -4.54 28.57 26.51
CA ASN A 18 -3.81 27.67 27.41
C ASN A 18 -3.09 26.57 26.63
N SER A 19 -3.69 26.03 25.57
CA SER A 19 -3.06 25.02 24.72
C SER A 19 -1.80 25.57 24.04
N PHE A 20 -1.88 26.77 23.45
CA PHE A 20 -0.70 27.45 22.89
C PHE A 20 0.38 27.71 23.96
N LYS A 21 -0.02 28.13 25.17
CA LYS A 21 0.91 28.32 26.28
C LYS A 21 1.65 27.03 26.67
N HIS A 22 0.95 25.89 26.70
CA HIS A 22 1.58 24.60 26.98
C HIS A 22 2.55 24.15 25.89
N CYS A 23 2.32 24.57 24.64
CA CYS A 23 3.24 24.34 23.52
C CYS A 23 4.43 25.31 23.49
N GLY A 24 4.59 26.17 24.50
CA GLY A 24 5.73 27.10 24.62
C GLY A 24 5.52 28.46 23.95
N PHE A 25 4.32 28.72 23.39
CA PHE A 25 3.98 30.05 22.85
C PHE A 25 3.78 31.04 23.99
N LYS A 26 4.44 32.19 23.90
CA LYS A 26 4.26 33.30 24.83
C LYS A 26 3.23 34.25 24.24
N ARG A 27 2.28 34.68 25.06
CA ARG A 27 1.28 35.66 24.65
C ARG A 27 1.98 36.96 24.28
N SER A 28 1.99 37.30 23.00
CA SER A 28 2.40 38.61 22.51
C SER A 28 1.24 39.59 22.73
N ASP A 29 1.51 40.79 23.25
CA ASP A 29 0.50 41.86 23.43
C ASP A 29 0.14 42.53 22.08
N ALA A 30 0.33 41.81 20.97
CA ALA A 30 0.11 42.34 19.63
C ALA A 30 -1.38 42.52 19.36
N SER A 31 -1.75 43.76 19.00
CA SER A 31 -3.06 44.16 18.49
C SER A 31 -3.53 43.22 17.37
N PRO A 32 -4.84 42.97 17.19
CA PRO A 32 -5.33 42.09 16.11
C PRO A 32 -4.91 42.67 14.75
N ALA A 33 -3.82 42.15 14.20
CA ALA A 33 -3.28 42.54 12.92
C ALA A 33 -4.07 41.85 11.81
N SER A 34 -4.23 42.53 10.67
CA SER A 34 -4.93 41.99 9.51
C SER A 34 -4.20 40.76 8.96
N GLU A 35 -4.94 39.86 8.29
CA GLU A 35 -4.45 38.57 7.77
C GLU A 35 -3.16 38.66 6.93
N ALA A 36 -2.86 39.82 6.34
CA ALA A 36 -1.66 40.06 5.53
C ALA A 36 -0.38 40.34 6.35
N VAL A 37 -0.50 40.77 7.61
CA VAL A 37 0.64 41.06 8.51
C VAL A 37 1.08 39.79 9.26
N MET A 38 0.21 38.77 9.32
CA MET A 38 0.44 37.57 10.12
C MET A 38 1.60 36.68 9.65
N LEU A 39 2.03 36.75 8.39
CA LEU A 39 3.05 35.82 7.87
C LEU A 39 4.48 36.20 8.30
N GLU A 40 4.85 37.49 8.24
CA GLU A 40 6.17 37.97 8.71
C GLU A 40 6.29 37.98 10.24
N GLU A 41 5.20 38.30 10.96
CA GLU A 41 5.18 38.23 12.43
C GLU A 41 5.18 36.78 12.95
N ALA A 42 4.54 35.84 12.24
CA ALA A 42 4.55 34.44 12.61
C ALA A 42 5.97 33.86 12.61
N GLU A 43 6.77 34.11 11.56
CA GLU A 43 8.16 33.64 11.50
C GLU A 43 9.01 34.15 12.68
N ALA A 44 8.81 35.40 13.10
CA ALA A 44 9.46 35.97 14.27
C ALA A 44 8.95 35.38 15.60
N GLU A 45 7.66 35.05 15.70
CA GLU A 45 7.05 34.45 16.89
C GLU A 45 7.45 32.97 17.06
N PHE A 46 7.55 32.21 15.95
CA PHE A 46 8.10 30.85 15.94
C PHE A 46 9.56 30.82 16.40
N GLY A 47 10.37 31.84 16.04
CA GLY A 47 11.75 31.98 16.50
C GLY A 47 11.91 32.23 18.01
N ASN A 48 10.85 32.69 18.69
CA ASN A 48 10.84 32.95 20.13
C ASN A 48 10.28 31.79 20.97
N LEU A 49 9.86 30.70 20.32
CA LEU A 49 9.41 29.51 21.00
C LEU A 49 10.58 28.84 21.73
N GLN A 50 10.47 28.75 23.05
CA GLN A 50 11.38 27.95 23.86
C GLN A 50 10.93 26.50 23.79
N LEU A 51 11.14 25.87 22.63
CA LEU A 51 10.91 24.44 22.47
C LEU A 51 12.04 23.68 23.17
N PRO A 52 11.73 22.58 23.88
CA PRO A 52 12.74 21.69 24.45
C PRO A 52 13.45 20.82 23.40
N VAL A 53 13.14 21.04 22.11
CA VAL A 53 13.67 20.31 20.97
C VAL A 53 14.40 21.28 20.05
N THR A 54 15.53 20.84 19.53
CA THR A 54 16.35 21.57 18.56
C THR A 54 15.90 21.24 17.14
N PHE A 55 16.30 22.06 16.17
CA PHE A 55 16.10 21.75 14.76
C PHE A 55 16.74 20.41 14.36
N ALA A 56 17.89 20.04 14.97
CA ALA A 56 18.54 18.77 14.73
C ALA A 56 17.66 17.58 15.17
N ASP A 57 16.92 17.71 16.28
CA ASP A 57 16.00 16.67 16.74
C ASP A 57 14.81 16.47 15.80
N TYR A 58 14.40 17.51 15.09
CA TYR A 58 13.39 17.40 14.02
C TYR A 58 13.96 16.71 12.78
N VAL A 59 15.19 17.05 12.38
CA VAL A 59 15.84 16.47 11.20
C VAL A 59 16.14 14.99 11.42
N GLY A 60 16.60 14.59 12.60
CA GLY A 60 16.92 13.20 12.94
C GLY A 60 15.76 12.43 13.54
N ALA A 61 14.52 12.92 13.44
CA ALA A 61 13.36 12.30 14.08
C ALA A 61 13.07 10.88 13.56
N ASP A 62 13.52 10.56 12.33
CA ASP A 62 13.35 9.26 11.69
C ASP A 62 14.65 8.45 11.52
N ASP A 63 15.79 8.93 12.03
CA ASP A 63 17.08 8.24 11.90
C ASP A 63 17.07 6.83 12.51
N ASP A 64 16.35 6.65 13.62
CA ASP A 64 16.22 5.38 14.34
C ASP A 64 14.96 4.58 13.94
N VAL A 65 14.25 4.99 12.88
CA VAL A 65 13.08 4.24 12.41
C VAL A 65 13.54 2.89 11.86
N ALA A 66 13.08 1.82 12.48
CA ALA A 66 13.37 0.47 12.02
C ALA A 66 12.88 0.28 10.58
N VAL A 67 13.83 0.11 9.66
CA VAL A 67 13.56 -0.23 8.26
C VAL A 67 13.80 -1.72 8.04
N CYS A 68 13.17 -2.29 7.02
CA CYS A 68 13.57 -3.60 6.53
C CYS A 68 15.03 -3.56 6.10
N ASN A 69 15.78 -4.63 6.37
CA ASN A 69 17.13 -4.76 5.83
C ASN A 69 17.08 -4.64 4.30
N ALA A 70 18.08 -3.98 3.72
CA ALA A 70 18.25 -3.97 2.28
C ALA A 70 18.45 -5.41 1.80
N VAL A 71 17.46 -5.96 1.11
CA VAL A 71 17.53 -7.29 0.50
C VAL A 71 18.26 -7.14 -0.82
N SER A 72 19.32 -7.91 -1.03
CA SER A 72 20.03 -7.90 -2.31
C SER A 72 19.17 -8.56 -3.39
N LEU A 73 19.38 -8.22 -4.66
CA LEU A 73 18.60 -8.82 -5.75
C LEU A 73 18.79 -10.35 -5.77
N GLU A 74 19.98 -10.82 -5.41
CA GLU A 74 20.32 -12.24 -5.28
C GLU A 74 19.50 -12.93 -4.18
N GLU A 75 19.33 -12.30 -3.01
CA GLU A 75 18.48 -12.82 -1.93
C GLU A 75 17.00 -12.86 -2.33
N VAL A 76 16.54 -11.90 -3.15
CA VAL A 76 15.18 -11.93 -3.71
C VAL A 76 15.01 -13.12 -4.66
N MET A 77 15.99 -13.37 -5.53
CA MET A 77 15.95 -14.48 -6.49
C MET A 77 16.00 -15.85 -5.80
N ASP A 78 16.83 -16.01 -4.77
CA ASP A 78 16.90 -17.24 -3.96
C ASP A 78 15.57 -17.55 -3.25
N THR A 79 14.84 -16.51 -2.84
CA THR A 79 13.51 -16.68 -2.24
C THR A 79 12.47 -17.13 -3.29
N MET A 80 12.68 -16.81 -4.56
CA MET A 80 11.76 -17.14 -5.66
C MET A 80 12.01 -18.52 -6.29
N CYS A 81 13.19 -19.11 -6.13
CA CYS A 81 13.53 -20.46 -6.65
C CYS A 81 14.33 -21.29 -5.63
N PRO A 82 13.70 -21.80 -4.55
CA PRO A 82 14.42 -22.47 -3.47
C PRO A 82 14.98 -23.87 -3.79
N ASP A 83 14.94 -24.39 -5.02
CA ASP A 83 15.48 -25.72 -5.36
C ASP A 83 15.83 -25.88 -6.86
N ASP A 84 16.97 -25.32 -7.30
CA ASP A 84 17.66 -25.75 -8.54
C ASP A 84 18.82 -26.70 -8.19
N LYS A 85 18.47 -27.82 -7.53
CA LYS A 85 19.33 -29.01 -7.47
C LYS A 85 18.66 -30.15 -8.23
N ILE A 86 18.48 -29.97 -9.53
CA ILE A 86 18.21 -31.09 -10.44
C ILE A 86 19.46 -31.28 -11.30
N SER A 87 20.16 -32.35 -10.90
CA SER A 87 21.07 -33.22 -11.64
C SER A 87 21.57 -32.75 -13.02
N ASP A 88 22.90 -32.78 -13.14
CA ASP A 88 23.65 -33.06 -14.37
C ASP A 88 22.89 -34.01 -15.31
N GLU A 89 22.90 -33.64 -16.59
CA GLU A 89 22.72 -34.42 -17.83
C GLU A 89 21.62 -33.88 -18.78
N GLU A 90 22.11 -33.17 -19.81
CA GLU A 90 21.66 -33.08 -21.22
C GLU A 90 21.46 -31.65 -21.73
N GLU A 91 22.36 -31.26 -22.65
CA GLU A 91 22.25 -30.07 -23.51
C GLU A 91 20.96 -30.11 -24.32
N VAL A 92 19.98 -29.26 -24.02
CA VAL A 92 18.88 -28.98 -24.96
C VAL A 92 18.42 -27.52 -24.88
N ASP A 93 18.82 -26.79 -25.91
CA ASP A 93 18.17 -25.63 -26.57
C ASP A 93 17.86 -24.35 -25.78
N ASP A 94 18.40 -23.25 -26.30
CA ASP A 94 18.58 -21.93 -25.70
C ASP A 94 17.35 -21.01 -25.88
N ASP A 95 16.15 -21.50 -25.54
CA ASP A 95 14.90 -20.72 -25.62
C ASP A 95 13.83 -21.13 -24.58
N ALA A 96 14.26 -21.35 -23.33
CA ALA A 96 13.35 -21.66 -22.23
C ALA A 96 12.57 -20.41 -21.79
N GLU A 97 11.41 -20.16 -22.43
CA GLU A 97 10.32 -19.42 -21.79
C GLU A 97 10.14 -19.97 -20.38
N VAL A 98 10.27 -19.11 -19.37
CA VAL A 98 10.11 -19.42 -17.93
C VAL A 98 8.90 -20.32 -17.75
N CYS A 99 9.17 -21.62 -17.57
CA CYS A 99 8.13 -22.65 -17.61
C CYS A 99 7.32 -22.53 -16.32
N ALA A 100 6.23 -21.75 -16.36
CA ALA A 100 5.28 -21.70 -15.27
C ALA A 100 4.90 -23.15 -14.91
N PRO A 101 4.87 -23.50 -13.61
CA PRO A 101 4.62 -24.88 -13.19
C PRO A 101 3.31 -25.36 -13.80
N ASN A 102 3.31 -26.57 -14.36
CA ASN A 102 2.13 -27.16 -14.97
C ASN A 102 0.97 -27.13 -13.96
N PRO A 103 -0.16 -26.46 -14.28
CA PRO A 103 -1.25 -26.28 -13.33
C PRO A 103 -1.85 -27.64 -12.96
N SER A 104 -2.18 -27.82 -11.68
CA SER A 104 -2.83 -29.04 -11.23
C SER A 104 -4.24 -29.15 -11.80
N TYR A 105 -4.83 -30.35 -11.75
CA TYR A 105 -6.23 -30.53 -12.18
C TYR A 105 -7.21 -29.66 -11.41
N ALA A 106 -6.98 -29.47 -10.12
CA ALA A 106 -7.79 -28.59 -9.29
C ALA A 106 -7.69 -27.13 -9.77
N ASP A 107 -6.49 -26.66 -10.13
CA ASP A 107 -6.26 -25.29 -10.60
C ASP A 107 -6.96 -25.02 -11.94
N VAL A 108 -6.92 -26.00 -12.84
CA VAL A 108 -7.61 -25.90 -14.14
C VAL A 108 -9.12 -25.86 -13.95
N LEU A 109 -9.69 -26.70 -13.07
CA LEU A 109 -11.12 -26.66 -12.77
C LEU A 109 -11.54 -25.35 -12.10
N GLN A 110 -10.73 -24.84 -11.17
CA GLN A 110 -10.96 -23.55 -10.52
C GLN A 110 -10.96 -22.40 -11.52
N SER A 111 -10.04 -22.45 -12.48
CA SER A 111 -9.95 -21.45 -13.56
C SER A 111 -11.18 -21.48 -14.47
N VAL A 112 -11.69 -22.68 -14.78
CA VAL A 112 -12.91 -22.84 -15.56
C VAL A 112 -14.15 -22.33 -14.80
N ASP A 113 -14.24 -22.58 -13.49
CA ASP A 113 -15.30 -22.04 -12.62
C ASP A 113 -15.28 -20.50 -12.57
N ASN A 114 -14.09 -19.90 -12.55
CA ASN A 114 -13.94 -18.44 -12.61
C ASN A 114 -14.45 -17.86 -13.94
N ILE A 115 -14.11 -18.50 -15.07
CA ILE A 115 -14.58 -18.08 -16.40
C ILE A 115 -16.10 -18.23 -16.49
N ARG A 116 -16.66 -19.31 -15.93
CA ARG A 116 -18.11 -19.52 -15.87
C ARG A 116 -18.82 -18.43 -15.06
N ARG A 117 -18.32 -18.09 -13.87
CA ARG A 117 -18.88 -16.98 -13.06
C ARG A 117 -18.84 -15.65 -13.81
N PHE A 118 -17.74 -15.38 -14.50
CA PHE A 118 -17.59 -14.17 -15.30
C PHE A 118 -18.59 -14.12 -16.46
N ALA A 119 -18.76 -15.23 -17.18
CA ALA A 119 -19.73 -15.33 -18.26
C ALA A 119 -21.18 -15.19 -17.75
N CYS A 120 -21.51 -15.74 -16.58
CA CYS A 120 -22.83 -15.58 -15.97
C CYS A 120 -23.11 -14.16 -15.46
N ALA A 121 -22.08 -13.37 -15.16
CA ALA A 121 -22.23 -12.00 -14.67
C ALA A 121 -22.44 -10.96 -15.79
N ARG A 122 -22.21 -11.35 -17.06
CA ARG A 122 -22.29 -10.46 -18.22
C ARG A 122 -23.19 -11.09 -19.28
N ASP A 123 -24.36 -10.51 -19.50
CA ASP A 123 -25.33 -10.98 -20.51
C ASP A 123 -24.86 -10.73 -21.97
N ASP A 124 -23.76 -9.99 -22.16
CA ASP A 124 -23.22 -9.59 -23.46
C ASP A 124 -22.22 -10.59 -24.06
N VAL A 125 -22.04 -11.75 -23.43
CA VAL A 125 -20.96 -12.68 -23.78
C VAL A 125 -21.49 -13.91 -24.51
N GLY A 126 -22.31 -13.66 -25.55
CA GLY A 126 -22.75 -14.59 -26.60
C GLY A 126 -22.66 -16.10 -26.30
N ASP A 127 -21.89 -16.82 -27.13
CA ASP A 127 -21.75 -18.29 -27.05
C ASP A 127 -20.73 -18.77 -26.01
N LEU A 128 -20.12 -17.87 -25.22
CA LEU A 128 -19.02 -18.21 -24.31
C LEU A 128 -19.42 -19.27 -23.28
N LEU A 129 -20.66 -19.23 -22.78
CA LEU A 129 -21.15 -20.23 -21.83
C LEU A 129 -21.21 -21.63 -22.45
N SER A 130 -21.52 -21.71 -23.75
CA SER A 130 -21.55 -22.97 -24.50
C SER A 130 -20.14 -23.52 -24.76
N ASP A 131 -19.17 -22.62 -25.00
CA ASP A 131 -17.75 -22.95 -25.18
C ASP A 131 -17.11 -23.43 -23.89
N VAL A 132 -17.42 -22.78 -22.76
CA VAL A 132 -16.98 -23.22 -21.42
C VAL A 132 -17.53 -24.60 -21.10
N ALA A 133 -18.82 -24.86 -21.38
CA ALA A 133 -19.41 -26.19 -21.20
C ALA A 133 -18.83 -27.25 -22.16
N ALA A 134 -18.34 -26.86 -23.34
CA ALA A 134 -17.61 -27.76 -24.23
C ALA A 134 -16.20 -28.07 -23.69
N LEU A 135 -15.52 -27.08 -23.12
CA LEU A 135 -14.21 -27.23 -22.48
C LEU A 135 -14.28 -28.14 -21.25
N GLU A 136 -15.24 -27.93 -20.36
CA GLU A 136 -15.50 -28.80 -19.19
C GLU A 136 -15.69 -30.26 -19.60
N ARG A 137 -16.51 -30.52 -20.63
CA ARG A 137 -16.73 -31.89 -21.14
C ARG A 137 -15.50 -32.50 -21.79
N LYS A 138 -14.59 -31.69 -22.35
CA LYS A 138 -13.32 -32.18 -22.91
C LYS A 138 -12.33 -32.50 -21.79
N LEU A 139 -12.25 -31.66 -20.76
CA LEU A 139 -11.42 -31.90 -19.57
C LEU A 139 -11.86 -33.16 -18.82
N MET A 140 -13.16 -33.32 -18.60
CA MET A 140 -13.73 -34.51 -17.96
C MET A 140 -13.54 -35.80 -18.78
N ARG A 141 -13.59 -35.71 -20.12
CA ARG A 141 -13.41 -36.88 -21.01
C ARG A 141 -11.95 -37.28 -21.20
N ARG A 142 -11.04 -36.30 -21.19
CA ARG A 142 -9.60 -36.57 -21.19
C ARG A 142 -9.12 -37.15 -19.87
N GLY A 143 -9.99 -37.21 -18.86
CA GLY A 143 -9.86 -37.96 -17.62
C GLY A 143 -8.41 -38.08 -17.24
N TRP A 144 -7.84 -36.95 -16.78
CA TRP A 144 -6.43 -36.80 -16.43
C TRP A 144 -5.96 -38.10 -15.76
N ALA A 145 -5.38 -38.96 -16.59
CA ALA A 145 -5.20 -40.35 -16.22
C ALA A 145 -4.08 -40.37 -15.19
N LYS A 146 -4.35 -41.07 -14.09
CA LYS A 146 -3.43 -41.36 -12.99
C LYS A 146 -1.98 -41.54 -13.45
#